data_AF-A0A660QX72-F1
#
_entry.id   AF-A0A660QX72-F1
#
_cell.length_a   1.000
_cell.length_b   1.000
_cell.length_c   1.000
_cell.angle_alpha   90.00
_cell.angle_beta   90.00
_cell.angle_gamma   90.00
#
_symmetry.space_group_name_H-M   'P 1'
#
loop_
_entity.id
_entity.type
_entity.pdbx_description
1 polymer ?
#
loop_
_entity_poly.entity_id
_entity_poly.type
_entity_poly.pdbx_seq_one_letter_code
_entity_poly.pdbx_strand_id
1 'polypeptide(L)'
;MPGKPFQSKLAPYEEEIRSLLQEGTSYRRIAAELNERYALGLSHNAVFSFMKTRLEKKPAHKQFYDGFPRDIRESLMQQVAAVWTHDSTAIEGNTLTLGETLMVLEHGLTISGKPLREHQEVYGHARAIDLINEMIQVDSITESDLFDLHKAVMDKSAMDYLRPIGNWKREENGTTGMKDGKPIYMEYASPSDTPHLMERWLAEFNQKLDDATTAKRAIEAYAWAHLSFVRVHPFFDGNGRMARLLANLPVLRGGSPPIVIDVGNRASYIELLWGYATQIGTIQRRSEFVPPHENTARFEELLRDNWNETLEMVETAKKQTTQREKARAAESPLEAGDTPVPPASSRPCPVPPASCGLRPVPPASSGLPETTRFNPHHKIHQTRRKNLPHWTQDECTYFVTFRLADSIAQSRIKEYNELRQKWEEHHHPPYSERERTRFSELFSKRVDQWLDEGAGSCILKNPDLARMVADTLTHFDGDRYELDEWVIMPNHVHVLVRPLGENQLPDILHSWKSFSANQINRQLKTSGSFWKKEYYDHIVRDLDELLHIRKYIRNNPATAGIRVANCSSPLEAGDTPVPPASSGQPKEKK
;
A
#
# COMPACT_ATOMS: atom_id res chain seq x y z
N MET A 1 -25.48 14.10 -15.88
CA MET A 1 -24.23 13.99 -15.11
C MET A 1 -23.94 15.36 -14.51
N PRO A 2 -24.06 15.57 -13.19
CA PRO A 2 -23.54 16.80 -12.60
C PRO A 2 -22.01 16.76 -12.71
N GLY A 3 -21.42 17.78 -13.35
CA GLY A 3 -19.99 17.87 -13.60
C GLY A 3 -19.17 17.83 -12.32
N LYS A 4 -17.93 17.32 -12.38
CA LYS A 4 -17.02 17.31 -11.24
C LYS A 4 -16.90 18.74 -10.67
N PRO A 5 -17.04 18.97 -9.35
CA PRO A 5 -17.30 20.29 -8.76
C PRO A 5 -16.21 21.37 -9.00
N PHE A 6 -15.01 20.98 -9.42
CA PHE A 6 -13.91 21.90 -9.73
C PHE A 6 -13.85 22.31 -11.22
N GLN A 7 -14.46 21.55 -12.13
CA GLN A 7 -14.36 21.81 -13.56
C GLN A 7 -15.07 23.10 -13.98
N SER A 8 -16.21 23.41 -13.35
CA SER A 8 -16.91 24.69 -13.54
C SER A 8 -16.16 25.86 -12.91
N LYS A 9 -15.45 25.64 -11.79
CA LYS A 9 -14.64 26.67 -11.12
C LYS A 9 -13.38 27.05 -11.90
N LEU A 10 -12.77 26.10 -12.61
CA LEU A 10 -11.52 26.31 -13.34
C LEU A 10 -11.72 26.74 -14.80
N ALA A 11 -12.89 26.46 -15.40
CA ALA A 11 -13.20 26.83 -16.79
C ALA A 11 -12.93 28.30 -17.16
N PRO A 12 -13.22 29.30 -16.30
CA PRO A 12 -12.94 30.70 -16.61
C PRO A 12 -11.45 31.07 -16.63
N TYR A 13 -10.59 30.26 -15.99
CA TYR A 13 -9.16 30.54 -15.80
C TYR A 13 -8.27 29.67 -16.71
N GLU A 14 -8.84 29.02 -17.71
CA GLU A 14 -8.13 28.06 -18.55
C GLU A 14 -6.91 28.66 -19.27
N GLU A 15 -7.05 29.85 -19.85
CA GLU A 15 -5.96 30.54 -20.55
C GLU A 15 -4.84 31.01 -19.59
N GLU A 16 -5.20 31.47 -18.39
CA GLU A 16 -4.23 31.85 -17.34
C GLU A 16 -3.41 30.63 -16.90
N ILE A 17 -4.08 29.48 -16.69
CA ILE A 17 -3.42 28.22 -16.35
C ILE A 17 -2.50 27.74 -17.47
N ARG A 18 -2.91 27.89 -18.75
CA ARG A 18 -2.07 27.54 -19.91
C ARG A 18 -0.81 28.41 -19.98
N SER A 19 -0.92 29.72 -19.77
CA SER A 19 0.24 30.63 -19.76
C SER A 19 1.22 30.25 -18.66
N LEU A 20 0.73 30.06 -17.43
CA LEU A 20 1.58 29.69 -16.30
C LEU A 20 2.30 28.35 -16.50
N LEU A 21 1.63 27.37 -17.12
CA LEU A 21 2.26 26.10 -17.49
C LEU A 21 3.35 26.26 -18.57
N GLN A 22 3.11 27.11 -19.58
CA GLN A 22 4.11 27.43 -20.61
C GLN A 22 5.34 28.13 -20.02
N GLU A 23 5.14 28.91 -18.96
CA GLU A 23 6.21 29.54 -18.18
C GLU A 23 6.93 28.58 -17.21
N GLY A 24 6.56 27.29 -17.19
CA GLY A 24 7.19 26.27 -16.35
C GLY A 24 6.68 26.23 -14.91
N THR A 25 5.56 26.88 -14.61
CA THR A 25 4.98 26.92 -13.26
C THR A 25 4.30 25.59 -12.94
N SER A 26 4.64 24.98 -11.80
CA SER A 26 4.04 23.68 -11.41
C SER A 26 2.55 23.80 -11.07
N TYR A 27 1.78 22.72 -11.26
CA TYR A 27 0.35 22.67 -10.91
C TYR A 27 0.06 23.07 -9.45
N ARG A 28 0.99 22.78 -8.54
CA ARG A 28 0.88 23.18 -7.13
C ARG A 28 0.98 24.70 -6.96
N ARG A 29 1.91 25.34 -7.66
CA ARG A 29 2.09 26.78 -7.60
C ARG A 29 0.94 27.51 -8.30
N ILE A 30 0.47 26.97 -9.43
CA ILE A 30 -0.74 27.46 -10.11
C ILE A 30 -1.96 27.36 -9.18
N ALA A 31 -2.17 26.22 -8.51
CA ALA A 31 -3.27 26.08 -7.56
C ALA A 31 -3.17 27.07 -6.39
N ALA A 32 -1.97 27.29 -5.85
CA ALA A 32 -1.74 28.26 -4.79
C ALA A 32 -2.05 29.70 -5.25
N GLU A 33 -1.59 30.08 -6.44
CA GLU A 33 -1.80 31.40 -7.02
C GLU A 33 -3.27 31.67 -7.35
N LEU A 34 -3.97 30.69 -7.92
CA LEU A 34 -5.41 30.78 -8.18
C LEU A 34 -6.22 30.82 -6.88
N ASN A 35 -5.79 30.12 -5.83
CA ASN A 35 -6.45 30.18 -4.53
C ASN A 35 -6.25 31.53 -3.84
N GLU A 36 -5.04 32.08 -3.92
CA GLU A 36 -4.72 33.38 -3.34
C GLU A 36 -5.49 34.50 -4.06
N ARG A 37 -5.55 34.46 -5.40
CA ARG A 37 -6.21 35.51 -6.20
C ARG A 37 -7.73 35.42 -6.20
N TYR A 38 -8.28 34.21 -6.22
CA TYR A 38 -9.70 33.99 -6.52
C TYR A 38 -10.45 33.18 -5.45
N ALA A 39 -9.81 32.82 -4.33
CA ALA A 39 -10.40 32.10 -3.20
C ALA A 39 -11.14 30.79 -3.58
N LEU A 40 -10.61 30.05 -4.56
CA LEU A 40 -11.33 28.93 -5.18
C LEU A 40 -11.30 27.62 -4.38
N GLY A 41 -10.36 27.46 -3.46
CA GLY A 41 -10.18 26.25 -2.64
C GLY A 41 -9.75 25.02 -3.44
N LEU A 42 -8.90 25.23 -4.45
CA LEU A 42 -8.44 24.22 -5.39
C LEU A 42 -7.24 23.44 -4.86
N SER A 43 -7.22 22.13 -5.09
CA SER A 43 -6.00 21.34 -4.93
C SER A 43 -5.17 21.37 -6.22
N HIS A 44 -3.87 21.11 -6.12
CA HIS A 44 -3.00 20.93 -7.29
C HIS A 44 -3.52 19.82 -8.22
N ASN A 45 -4.11 18.75 -7.65
CA ASN A 45 -4.76 17.68 -8.39
C ASN A 45 -5.99 18.15 -9.17
N ALA A 46 -6.72 19.17 -8.68
CA ALA A 46 -7.85 19.75 -9.41
C ALA A 46 -7.38 20.49 -10.66
N VAL A 47 -6.29 21.27 -10.56
CA VAL A 47 -5.68 21.98 -11.70
C VAL A 47 -5.11 20.99 -12.71
N PHE A 48 -4.35 19.98 -12.23
CA PHE A 48 -3.84 18.89 -13.06
C PHE A 48 -4.97 18.15 -13.78
N SER A 49 -6.00 17.70 -13.05
CA SER A 49 -7.12 16.96 -13.65
C SER A 49 -7.91 17.81 -14.64
N PHE A 50 -8.05 19.12 -14.39
CA PHE A 50 -8.70 20.05 -15.29
C PHE A 50 -7.92 20.23 -16.60
N MET A 51 -6.61 20.47 -16.53
CA MET A 51 -5.76 20.62 -17.70
C MET A 51 -5.56 19.32 -18.47
N LYS A 52 -5.45 18.18 -17.78
CA LYS A 52 -5.40 16.84 -18.39
C LYS A 52 -6.59 16.56 -19.31
N THR A 53 -7.76 17.15 -19.05
CA THR A 53 -8.95 16.98 -19.91
C THR A 53 -8.99 17.92 -21.13
N ARG A 54 -8.10 18.92 -21.21
CA ARG A 54 -8.18 20.07 -22.13
C ARG A 54 -6.91 20.35 -22.93
N LEU A 55 -5.76 19.88 -22.46
CA LEU A 55 -4.58 19.75 -23.31
C LEU A 55 -4.95 18.78 -24.43
N GLU A 56 -4.72 19.23 -25.67
CA GLU A 56 -4.98 18.43 -26.86
C GLU A 56 -4.40 17.04 -26.64
N LYS A 57 -5.22 16.00 -26.84
CA LYS A 57 -4.78 14.62 -26.76
C LYS A 57 -3.71 14.42 -27.84
N LYS A 58 -2.44 14.63 -27.48
CA LYS A 58 -1.38 13.79 -28.02
C LYS A 58 -1.88 12.35 -27.85
N PRO A 59 -1.74 11.48 -28.87
CA PRO A 59 -2.15 10.09 -28.73
C PRO A 59 -1.51 9.59 -27.44
N ALA A 60 -2.34 9.12 -26.50
CA ALA A 60 -1.84 8.51 -25.28
C ALA A 60 -0.80 7.49 -25.74
N HIS A 61 0.44 7.60 -25.25
CA HIS A 61 1.48 6.61 -25.53
C HIS A 61 0.84 5.25 -25.38
N LYS A 62 0.84 4.46 -26.46
CA LYS A 62 0.15 3.16 -26.45
C LYS A 62 0.75 2.35 -25.33
N GLN A 63 -0.03 2.01 -24.31
CA GLN A 63 0.46 1.29 -23.16
C GLN A 63 0.52 -0.21 -23.45
N PHE A 64 1.45 -0.92 -22.82
CA PHE A 64 1.60 -2.37 -23.00
C PHE A 64 0.36 -3.17 -22.60
N TYR A 65 -0.51 -2.55 -21.79
CA TYR A 65 -1.76 -3.12 -21.32
C TYR A 65 -3.02 -2.63 -22.07
N ASP A 66 -2.84 -1.82 -23.12
CA ASP A 66 -3.97 -1.35 -23.93
C ASP A 66 -4.61 -2.50 -24.71
N GLY A 67 -5.95 -2.52 -24.73
CA GLY A 67 -6.74 -3.54 -25.42
C GLY A 67 -7.13 -4.76 -24.58
N PHE A 68 -6.58 -4.92 -23.37
CA PHE A 68 -7.01 -5.99 -22.47
C PHE A 68 -8.35 -5.68 -21.77
N PRO A 69 -9.17 -6.71 -21.48
CA PRO A 69 -10.31 -6.60 -20.57
C PRO A 69 -9.90 -6.02 -19.22
N ARG A 70 -10.81 -5.27 -18.58
CA ARG A 70 -10.51 -4.49 -17.37
C ARG A 70 -9.86 -5.32 -16.25
N ASP A 71 -10.40 -6.50 -15.98
CA ASP A 71 -9.92 -7.43 -14.95
C ASP A 71 -8.54 -8.02 -15.27
N ILE A 72 -8.31 -8.43 -16.52
CA ILE A 72 -7.00 -8.93 -16.98
C ILE A 72 -5.96 -7.80 -16.91
N ARG A 73 -6.34 -6.59 -17.32
CA ARG A 73 -5.48 -5.40 -17.23
C ARG A 73 -5.12 -5.08 -15.78
N GLU A 74 -6.11 -5.03 -14.89
CA GLU A 74 -5.89 -4.74 -13.46
C GLU A 74 -4.95 -5.79 -12.85
N SER A 75 -5.18 -7.08 -13.12
CA SER A 75 -4.30 -8.17 -12.67
C SER A 75 -2.88 -8.07 -13.24
N LEU A 76 -2.72 -7.78 -14.54
CA LEU A 76 -1.41 -7.62 -15.17
C LEU A 76 -0.65 -6.44 -14.56
N MET A 77 -1.30 -5.30 -14.39
CA MET A 77 -0.69 -4.12 -13.78
C MET A 77 -0.25 -4.40 -12.33
N GLN A 78 -1.07 -5.12 -11.55
CA GLN A 78 -0.74 -5.51 -10.19
C GLN A 78 0.48 -6.43 -10.12
N GLN A 79 0.53 -7.47 -10.96
CA GLN A 79 1.66 -8.41 -11.01
C GLN A 79 2.96 -7.71 -11.42
N VAL A 80 2.91 -6.88 -12.46
CA VAL A 80 4.06 -6.08 -12.91
C VAL A 80 4.52 -5.12 -11.81
N ALA A 81 3.61 -4.40 -11.16
CA ALA A 81 3.95 -3.48 -10.08
C ALA A 81 4.56 -4.19 -8.85
N ALA A 82 4.06 -5.39 -8.54
CA ALA A 82 4.56 -6.21 -7.43
C ALA A 82 5.98 -6.69 -7.69
N VAL A 83 6.27 -7.27 -8.86
CA VAL A 83 7.62 -7.72 -9.24
C VAL A 83 8.58 -6.55 -9.32
N TRP A 84 8.19 -5.46 -9.97
CA TRP A 84 9.03 -4.26 -10.06
C TRP A 84 9.35 -3.65 -8.69
N THR A 85 8.38 -3.61 -7.78
CA THR A 85 8.59 -3.11 -6.42
C THR A 85 9.43 -4.05 -5.57
N HIS A 86 9.13 -5.35 -5.63
CA HIS A 86 9.87 -6.37 -4.90
C HIS A 86 11.34 -6.33 -5.26
N ASP A 87 11.70 -6.53 -6.53
CA ASP A 87 13.11 -6.69 -6.91
C ASP A 87 13.90 -5.41 -6.71
N SER A 88 13.28 -4.25 -7.01
CA SER A 88 13.93 -2.96 -6.82
C SER A 88 14.22 -2.68 -5.34
N THR A 89 13.36 -3.08 -4.41
CA THR A 89 13.61 -2.91 -2.97
C THR A 89 14.53 -4.01 -2.42
N ALA A 90 14.41 -5.24 -2.91
CA ALA A 90 15.23 -6.38 -2.49
C ALA A 90 16.70 -6.23 -2.90
N ILE A 91 16.99 -5.62 -4.06
CA ILE A 91 18.36 -5.25 -4.46
C ILE A 91 19.04 -4.34 -3.41
N GLU A 92 18.27 -3.47 -2.75
CA GLU A 92 18.75 -2.58 -1.68
C GLU A 92 18.76 -3.24 -0.29
N GLY A 93 18.34 -4.51 -0.19
CA GLY A 93 18.36 -5.28 1.05
C GLY A 93 17.02 -5.37 1.79
N ASN A 94 15.91 -4.92 1.18
CA ASN A 94 14.57 -5.25 1.66
C ASN A 94 14.37 -6.77 1.62
N THR A 95 13.66 -7.34 2.60
CA THR A 95 13.56 -8.79 2.71
C THR A 95 12.17 -9.35 2.59
N LEU A 96 11.19 -8.50 2.27
CA LEU A 96 9.87 -8.97 1.89
C LEU A 96 9.98 -9.82 0.63
N THR A 97 9.45 -11.04 0.67
CA THR A 97 9.34 -11.88 -0.53
C THR A 97 8.36 -11.28 -1.53
N LEU A 98 8.37 -11.76 -2.78
CA LEU A 98 7.41 -11.29 -3.79
C LEU A 98 5.95 -11.51 -3.34
N GLY A 99 5.65 -12.67 -2.77
CA GLY A 99 4.31 -12.96 -2.23
C GLY A 99 3.94 -12.07 -1.04
N GLU A 100 4.89 -11.76 -0.16
CA GLU A 100 4.69 -10.79 0.93
C GLU A 100 4.48 -9.37 0.40
N THR A 101 5.27 -8.95 -0.59
CA THR A 101 5.13 -7.66 -1.26
C THR A 101 3.76 -7.54 -1.92
N LEU A 102 3.30 -8.60 -2.60
CA LEU A 102 1.95 -8.66 -3.15
C LEU A 102 0.89 -8.50 -2.06
N MET A 103 1.02 -9.21 -0.93
CA MET A 103 0.09 -9.04 0.21
C MET A 103 0.12 -7.63 0.80
N VAL A 104 1.29 -6.99 0.86
CA VAL A 104 1.43 -5.59 1.31
C VAL A 104 0.68 -4.65 0.36
N LEU A 105 0.90 -4.80 -0.95
CA LEU A 105 0.29 -3.93 -1.96
C LEU A 105 -1.21 -4.18 -2.16
N GLU A 106 -1.65 -5.45 -2.12
CA GLU A 106 -3.04 -5.83 -2.34
C GLU A 106 -3.91 -5.72 -1.11
N HIS A 107 -3.35 -6.00 0.06
CA HIS A 107 -4.13 -6.15 1.30
C HIS A 107 -3.72 -5.14 2.37
N GLY A 108 -2.76 -4.26 2.12
CA GLY A 108 -2.37 -3.24 3.09
C GLY A 108 -1.74 -3.84 4.36
N LEU A 109 -1.41 -5.13 4.34
CA LEU A 109 -1.05 -5.89 5.52
C LEU A 109 0.40 -5.65 5.88
N THR A 110 0.70 -5.48 7.17
CA THR A 110 2.07 -5.57 7.66
C THR A 110 2.42 -7.04 7.91
N ILE A 111 3.51 -7.49 7.32
CA ILE A 111 4.10 -8.81 7.49
C ILE A 111 4.78 -8.89 8.85
N SER A 112 4.23 -9.75 9.72
CA SER A 112 4.77 -9.95 11.06
C SER A 112 6.19 -10.50 11.02
N GLY A 113 7.06 -9.96 11.88
CA GLY A 113 8.49 -10.30 11.93
C GLY A 113 9.38 -9.45 11.02
N LYS A 114 8.81 -8.56 10.22
CA LYS A 114 9.54 -7.67 9.31
C LYS A 114 9.52 -6.22 9.82
N PRO A 115 10.62 -5.46 9.73
CA PRO A 115 10.65 -4.06 10.13
C PRO A 115 9.59 -3.22 9.40
N LEU A 116 9.01 -2.23 10.09
CA LEU A 116 8.04 -1.31 9.46
C LEU A 116 8.67 -0.55 8.28
N ARG A 117 9.95 -0.22 8.40
CA ARG A 117 10.73 0.43 7.33
C ARG A 117 10.67 -0.36 6.01
N GLU A 118 10.79 -1.69 6.06
CA GLU A 118 10.75 -2.52 4.83
C GLU A 118 9.39 -2.41 4.12
N HIS A 119 8.29 -2.31 4.88
CA HIS A 119 6.96 -2.07 4.32
C HIS A 119 6.83 -0.67 3.74
N GLN A 120 7.37 0.33 4.43
CA GLN A 120 7.36 1.72 3.98
C GLN A 120 8.15 1.89 2.68
N GLU A 121 9.25 1.16 2.50
CA GLU A 121 10.01 1.11 1.25
C GLU A 121 9.20 0.50 0.10
N VAL A 122 8.46 -0.59 0.35
CA VAL A 122 7.55 -1.19 -0.63
C VAL A 122 6.43 -0.22 -1.02
N TYR A 123 5.72 0.37 -0.06
CA TYR A 123 4.68 1.36 -0.35
C TYR A 123 5.23 2.60 -1.05
N GLY A 124 6.41 3.06 -0.63
CA GLY A 124 7.09 4.20 -1.21
C GLY A 124 7.44 3.98 -2.67
N HIS A 125 7.99 2.80 -2.99
CA HIS A 125 8.31 2.42 -4.36
C HIS A 125 7.05 2.21 -5.22
N ALA A 126 6.01 1.55 -4.69
CA ALA A 126 4.75 1.39 -5.42
C ALA A 126 4.10 2.75 -5.75
N ARG A 127 4.10 3.70 -4.81
CA ARG A 127 3.68 5.08 -5.06
C ARG A 127 4.57 5.79 -6.10
N ALA A 128 5.86 5.47 -6.10
CA ALA A 128 6.79 6.01 -7.11
C ALA A 128 6.45 5.51 -8.52
N ILE A 129 5.94 4.28 -8.67
CA ILE A 129 5.42 3.77 -9.96
C ILE A 129 4.22 4.60 -10.42
N ASP A 130 3.33 5.03 -9.52
CA ASP A 130 2.22 5.92 -9.88
C ASP A 130 2.71 7.27 -10.42
N LEU A 131 3.74 7.85 -9.78
CA LEU A 131 4.39 9.06 -10.28
C LEU A 131 5.04 8.86 -11.65
N ILE A 132 5.70 7.72 -11.89
CA ILE A 132 6.20 7.35 -13.22
C ILE A 132 5.05 7.30 -14.24
N ASN A 133 3.92 6.70 -13.88
CA ASN A 133 2.75 6.63 -14.76
C ASN A 133 2.17 8.02 -15.09
N GLU A 134 2.26 8.98 -14.16
CA GLU A 134 1.92 10.38 -14.41
C GLU A 134 2.93 11.05 -15.34
N MET A 135 4.23 10.80 -15.16
CA MET A 135 5.32 11.33 -15.99
C MET A 135 5.26 10.82 -17.45
N ILE A 136 4.70 9.64 -17.70
CA ILE A 136 4.46 9.15 -19.07
C ILE A 136 3.53 10.10 -19.83
N GLN A 137 2.61 10.79 -19.15
CA GLN A 137 1.56 11.61 -19.77
C GLN A 137 1.99 13.04 -20.11
N VAL A 138 3.18 13.46 -19.68
CA VAL A 138 3.72 14.81 -19.94
C VAL A 138 4.84 14.76 -20.98
N ASP A 139 5.12 15.88 -21.65
CA ASP A 139 6.13 15.90 -22.72
C ASP A 139 7.57 15.84 -22.20
N SER A 140 7.81 16.42 -21.04
CA SER A 140 9.13 16.51 -20.42
C SER A 140 9.00 16.41 -18.90
N ILE A 141 9.97 15.78 -18.26
CA ILE A 141 10.10 15.78 -16.80
C ILE A 141 11.01 16.92 -16.34
N THR A 142 10.78 17.38 -15.12
CA THR A 142 11.47 18.50 -14.48
C THR A 142 12.28 18.04 -13.27
N GLU A 143 13.12 18.93 -12.75
CA GLU A 143 13.80 18.71 -11.47
C GLU A 143 12.80 18.44 -10.32
N SER A 144 11.67 19.14 -10.30
CA SER A 144 10.64 18.94 -9.26
C SER A 144 10.07 17.52 -9.30
N ASP A 145 9.92 16.94 -10.49
CA ASP A 145 9.43 15.57 -10.67
C ASP A 145 10.41 14.56 -10.08
N LEU A 146 11.72 14.78 -10.27
CA LEU A 146 12.77 13.96 -9.66
C LEU A 146 12.75 14.06 -8.12
N PHE A 147 12.51 15.26 -7.58
CA PHE A 147 12.41 15.47 -6.14
C PHE A 147 11.19 14.79 -5.52
N ASP A 148 10.04 14.87 -6.19
CA ASP A 148 8.83 14.23 -5.71
C ASP A 148 8.91 12.70 -5.82
N LEU A 149 9.54 12.19 -6.88
CA LEU A 149 9.86 10.77 -7.01
C LEU A 149 10.81 10.30 -5.89
N HIS A 150 11.86 11.06 -5.60
CA HIS A 150 12.79 10.74 -4.51
C HIS A 150 12.10 10.75 -3.13
N LYS A 151 11.19 11.71 -2.87
CA LYS A 151 10.38 11.72 -1.63
C LYS A 151 9.47 10.50 -1.50
N ALA A 152 9.01 9.93 -2.61
CA ALA A 152 8.19 8.73 -2.59
C ALA A 152 9.02 7.49 -2.22
N VAL A 153 10.22 7.36 -2.78
CA VAL A 153 11.12 6.20 -2.58
C VAL A 153 11.78 6.20 -1.20
N MET A 154 11.99 7.36 -0.59
CA MET A 154 12.65 7.50 0.71
C MET A 154 11.71 7.34 1.91
N ASP A 155 12.22 6.72 2.98
CA ASP A 155 11.54 6.68 4.28
C ASP A 155 11.55 8.07 4.93
N LYS A 156 10.42 8.50 5.48
CA LYS A 156 10.22 9.83 6.08
C LYS A 156 10.68 9.93 7.55
N SER A 157 11.33 8.88 8.06
CA SER A 157 11.53 8.69 9.51
C SER A 157 12.55 9.62 10.17
N ALA A 158 13.36 10.39 9.41
CA ALA A 158 14.17 11.47 9.96
C ALA A 158 14.44 12.59 8.94
N MET A 159 14.07 13.83 9.28
CA MET A 159 14.54 15.01 8.54
C MET A 159 16.00 15.27 8.90
N ASP A 160 16.92 14.93 8.00
CA ASP A 160 18.32 15.31 8.08
C ASP A 160 18.59 16.47 7.11
N TYR A 161 19.02 17.62 7.65
CA TYR A 161 19.31 18.82 6.87
C TYR A 161 20.49 18.63 5.91
N LEU A 162 21.47 17.79 6.28
CA LEU A 162 22.66 17.50 5.47
C LEU A 162 22.37 16.41 4.43
N ARG A 163 21.34 15.59 4.67
CA ARG A 163 20.92 14.49 3.79
C ARG A 163 19.46 14.67 3.37
N PRO A 164 19.16 15.74 2.59
CA PRO A 164 17.79 16.14 2.34
C PRO A 164 17.03 15.10 1.52
N ILE A 165 15.78 14.85 1.90
CA ILE A 165 14.84 14.05 1.11
C ILE A 165 14.11 14.96 0.11
N GLY A 166 14.33 14.71 -1.18
CA GLY A 166 13.68 15.44 -2.26
C GLY A 166 14.40 16.73 -2.60
N ASN A 167 15.73 16.69 -2.50
CA ASN A 167 16.64 17.74 -2.90
C ASN A 167 18.00 17.10 -3.22
N TRP A 168 18.87 17.80 -3.93
CA TRP A 168 20.23 17.34 -4.22
C TRP A 168 21.05 17.12 -2.95
N LYS A 169 21.99 16.19 -3.02
CA LYS A 169 22.95 15.94 -1.94
C LYS A 169 23.72 17.21 -1.59
N ARG A 170 24.04 17.37 -0.31
CA ARG A 170 24.83 18.49 0.23
C ARG A 170 26.19 18.05 0.76
N GLU A 171 26.38 16.74 0.91
CA GLU A 171 27.63 16.10 1.29
C GLU A 171 28.10 15.17 0.18
N GLU A 172 29.39 14.91 0.15
CA GLU A 172 29.98 13.91 -0.73
C GLU A 172 29.37 12.54 -0.47
N ASN A 173 29.16 11.79 -1.54
CA ASN A 173 28.78 10.38 -1.46
C ASN A 173 29.61 9.57 -2.44
N GLY A 174 29.68 8.28 -2.15
CA GLY A 174 30.54 7.37 -2.86
C GLY A 174 30.17 5.94 -2.54
N THR A 175 30.83 5.02 -3.21
CA THR A 175 30.65 3.59 -3.01
C THR A 175 31.99 2.91 -2.76
N THR A 176 31.97 1.85 -1.98
CA THR A 176 33.13 1.01 -1.72
C THR A 176 32.96 -0.30 -2.46
N GLY A 177 33.96 -0.67 -3.26
CA GLY A 177 34.01 -1.96 -3.92
C GLY A 177 35.39 -2.58 -3.80
N MET A 178 35.54 -3.78 -4.35
CA MET A 178 36.79 -4.54 -4.28
C MET A 178 37.53 -4.42 -5.61
N LYS A 179 38.84 -4.16 -5.55
CA LYS A 179 39.75 -4.25 -6.70
C LYS A 179 41.04 -4.90 -6.23
N ASP A 180 41.44 -5.99 -6.90
CA ASP A 180 42.62 -6.79 -6.55
C ASP A 180 42.64 -7.23 -5.06
N GLY A 181 41.46 -7.58 -4.54
CA GLY A 181 41.28 -8.00 -3.14
C GLY A 181 41.36 -6.87 -2.11
N LYS A 182 41.48 -5.61 -2.53
CA LYS A 182 41.52 -4.43 -1.65
C LYS A 182 40.22 -3.62 -1.76
N PRO A 183 39.67 -3.13 -0.64
CA PRO A 183 38.57 -2.19 -0.68
C PRO A 183 39.05 -0.84 -1.24
N ILE A 184 38.38 -0.35 -2.27
CA ILE A 184 38.59 0.97 -2.85
C ILE A 184 37.30 1.78 -2.68
N TYR A 185 37.44 3.01 -2.22
CA TYR A 185 36.36 3.99 -2.18
C TYR A 185 36.40 4.84 -3.44
N MET A 186 35.26 5.01 -4.09
CA MET A 186 35.07 5.87 -5.25
C MET A 186 34.01 6.92 -4.94
N GLU A 187 34.36 8.18 -5.13
CA GLU A 187 33.43 9.31 -5.02
C GLU A 187 32.64 9.49 -6.32
N TYR A 188 31.36 9.83 -6.16
CA TYR A 188 30.50 10.26 -7.27
C TYR A 188 30.70 11.76 -7.55
N ALA A 189 29.81 12.37 -8.34
CA ALA A 189 29.88 13.80 -8.62
C ALA A 189 29.87 14.63 -7.32
N SER A 190 30.59 15.75 -7.25
CA SER A 190 30.53 16.61 -6.05
C SER A 190 29.14 17.23 -5.87
N PRO A 191 28.71 17.56 -4.64
CA PRO A 191 27.49 18.34 -4.38
C PRO A 191 27.45 19.66 -5.17
N SER A 192 28.61 20.28 -5.37
CA SER A 192 28.73 21.55 -6.10
C SER A 192 28.52 21.40 -7.61
N ASP A 193 28.81 20.23 -8.17
CA ASP A 193 28.65 19.94 -9.60
C ASP A 193 27.31 19.27 -9.91
N THR A 194 26.67 18.67 -8.91
CA THR A 194 25.43 17.89 -9.05
C THR A 194 24.30 18.69 -9.71
N PRO A 195 23.96 19.94 -9.31
CA PRO A 195 22.88 20.68 -9.95
C PRO A 195 23.11 20.90 -11.45
N HIS A 196 24.34 21.27 -11.83
CA HIS A 196 24.69 21.49 -13.23
C HIS A 196 24.67 20.19 -14.06
N LEU A 197 25.16 19.09 -13.47
CA LEU A 197 25.11 17.78 -14.11
C LEU A 197 23.66 17.31 -14.27
N MET A 198 22.79 17.52 -13.29
CA MET A 198 21.39 17.12 -13.36
C MET A 198 20.57 17.97 -14.31
N GLU A 199 20.86 19.27 -14.43
CA GLU A 199 20.28 20.13 -15.46
C GLU A 199 20.61 19.61 -16.86
N ARG A 200 21.89 19.30 -17.12
CA ARG A 200 22.33 18.69 -18.38
C ARG A 200 21.71 17.32 -18.61
N TRP A 201 21.68 16.49 -17.57
CA TRP A 201 21.12 15.15 -17.64
C TRP A 201 19.63 15.19 -17.99
N LEU A 202 18.85 16.07 -17.35
CA LEU A 202 17.43 16.25 -17.64
C LEU A 202 17.19 16.70 -19.08
N ALA A 203 18.02 17.63 -19.59
CA ALA A 203 17.92 18.07 -20.98
C ALA A 203 18.19 16.93 -21.97
N GLU A 204 19.23 16.13 -21.75
CA GLU A 204 19.55 14.98 -22.60
C GLU A 204 18.55 13.83 -22.44
N PHE A 205 18.06 13.56 -21.22
CA PHE A 205 17.08 12.52 -20.94
C PHE A 205 15.72 12.83 -21.57
N ASN A 206 15.25 14.08 -21.46
CA ASN A 206 14.00 14.51 -22.11
C ASN A 206 14.03 14.37 -23.63
N GLN A 207 15.19 14.60 -24.27
CA GLN A 207 15.35 14.38 -25.71
C GLN A 207 15.23 12.90 -26.11
N LYS A 208 15.51 11.98 -25.18
CA LYS A 208 15.55 10.53 -25.40
C LYS A 208 14.29 9.80 -24.95
N LEU A 209 13.32 10.50 -24.36
CA LEU A 209 12.11 9.88 -23.79
C LEU A 209 11.29 9.08 -24.81
N ASP A 210 11.29 9.49 -26.08
CA ASP A 210 10.51 8.88 -27.14
C ASP A 210 11.36 7.98 -28.08
N ASP A 211 12.64 7.76 -27.76
CA ASP A 211 13.57 6.99 -28.62
C ASP A 211 13.28 5.48 -28.63
N ALA A 212 12.60 4.96 -27.60
CA ALA A 212 12.38 3.54 -27.33
C ALA A 212 11.31 2.87 -28.23
N THR A 213 11.39 3.11 -29.54
CA THR A 213 10.43 2.64 -30.56
C THR A 213 10.57 1.16 -30.91
N THR A 214 11.67 0.52 -30.53
CA THR A 214 11.94 -0.91 -30.76
C THR A 214 12.55 -1.54 -29.51
N ALA A 215 12.50 -2.86 -29.38
CA ALA A 215 13.11 -3.55 -28.23
C ALA A 215 14.61 -3.22 -28.06
N LYS A 216 15.36 -3.14 -29.17
CA LYS A 216 16.78 -2.73 -29.11
C LYS A 216 16.94 -1.31 -28.56
N ARG A 217 16.16 -0.35 -29.09
CA ARG A 217 16.20 1.05 -28.65
C ARG A 217 15.74 1.23 -27.20
N ALA A 218 14.79 0.43 -26.75
CA ALA A 218 14.33 0.45 -25.37
C ALA A 218 15.42 0.01 -24.39
N ILE A 219 16.18 -1.05 -24.72
CA ILE A 219 17.34 -1.49 -23.94
C ILE A 219 18.43 -0.41 -23.94
N GLU A 220 18.78 0.16 -25.10
CA GLU A 220 19.76 1.25 -25.20
C GLU A 220 19.34 2.47 -24.36
N ALA A 221 18.07 2.88 -24.44
CA ALA A 221 17.53 4.01 -23.70
C ALA A 221 17.52 3.75 -22.19
N TYR A 222 17.11 2.55 -21.76
CA TYR A 222 17.19 2.14 -20.36
C TYR A 222 18.64 2.16 -19.87
N ALA A 223 19.54 1.53 -20.60
CA ALA A 223 20.95 1.42 -20.23
C ALA A 223 21.59 2.81 -20.08
N TRP A 224 21.35 3.69 -21.06
CA TRP A 224 21.83 5.07 -20.99
C TRP A 224 21.27 5.82 -19.79
N ALA A 225 19.95 5.80 -19.58
CA ALA A 225 19.30 6.51 -18.47
C ALA A 225 19.77 6.02 -17.11
N HIS A 226 19.89 4.70 -16.95
CA HIS A 226 20.33 4.07 -15.72
C HIS A 226 21.81 4.39 -15.40
N LEU A 227 22.72 4.12 -16.34
CA LEU A 227 24.17 4.31 -16.14
C LEU A 227 24.50 5.80 -15.92
N SER A 228 23.90 6.69 -16.70
CA SER A 228 24.12 8.15 -16.56
C SER A 228 23.67 8.67 -15.20
N PHE A 229 22.48 8.27 -14.72
CA PHE A 229 21.94 8.73 -13.44
C PHE A 229 22.76 8.20 -12.26
N VAL A 230 23.08 6.90 -12.25
CA VAL A 230 23.90 6.28 -11.18
C VAL A 230 25.31 6.87 -11.15
N ARG A 231 25.86 7.26 -12.30
CA ARG A 231 27.19 7.89 -12.36
C ARG A 231 27.22 9.29 -11.74
N VAL A 232 26.15 10.07 -11.85
CA VAL A 232 26.02 11.35 -11.14
C VAL A 232 25.75 11.12 -9.64
N HIS A 233 24.87 10.18 -9.32
CA HIS A 233 24.43 9.86 -7.96
C HIS A 233 23.95 11.10 -7.17
N PRO A 234 22.90 11.78 -7.67
CA PRO A 234 22.57 13.14 -7.27
C PRO A 234 21.94 13.29 -5.87
N PHE A 235 21.39 12.22 -5.31
CA PHE A 235 20.81 12.20 -3.97
C PHE A 235 21.76 11.55 -2.96
N PHE A 236 21.56 11.80 -1.66
CA PHE A 236 22.40 11.16 -0.64
C PHE A 236 22.20 9.63 -0.60
N ASP A 237 20.94 9.18 -0.68
CA ASP A 237 20.51 7.78 -0.68
C ASP A 237 19.36 7.59 -1.68
N GLY A 238 18.97 6.35 -2.00
CA GLY A 238 17.84 6.03 -2.88
C GLY A 238 18.14 6.08 -4.38
N ASN A 239 19.37 6.42 -4.79
CA ASN A 239 19.74 6.58 -6.20
C ASN A 239 19.55 5.30 -7.03
N GLY A 240 19.83 4.12 -6.47
CA GLY A 240 19.62 2.84 -7.18
C GLY A 240 18.15 2.61 -7.56
N ARG A 241 17.24 2.82 -6.61
CA ARG A 241 15.78 2.71 -6.83
C ARG A 241 15.29 3.77 -7.82
N MET A 242 15.77 5.01 -7.68
CA MET A 242 15.49 6.09 -8.62
C MET A 242 15.94 5.74 -10.05
N ALA A 243 17.15 5.22 -10.21
CA ALA A 243 17.69 4.85 -11.52
C ALA A 243 16.84 3.77 -12.21
N ARG A 244 16.46 2.71 -11.49
CA ARG A 244 15.61 1.62 -12.01
C ARG A 244 14.18 2.08 -12.35
N LEU A 245 13.66 3.08 -11.63
CA LEU A 245 12.37 3.71 -11.93
C LEU A 245 12.45 4.59 -13.18
N LEU A 246 13.39 5.54 -13.21
CA LEU A 246 13.55 6.52 -14.28
C LEU A 246 13.94 5.87 -15.61
N ALA A 247 14.79 4.85 -15.58
CA ALA A 247 15.23 4.14 -16.78
C ALA A 247 14.08 3.45 -17.53
N ASN A 248 12.97 3.15 -16.84
CA ASN A 248 11.78 2.59 -17.45
C ASN A 248 10.87 3.62 -18.13
N LEU A 249 11.04 4.91 -17.88
CA LEU A 249 10.20 5.95 -18.48
C LEU A 249 10.20 5.92 -20.02
N PRO A 250 11.36 5.87 -20.71
CA PRO A 250 11.37 5.71 -22.16
C PRO A 250 10.75 4.37 -22.61
N VAL A 251 11.03 3.27 -21.89
CA VAL A 251 10.47 1.93 -22.22
C VAL A 251 8.95 1.92 -22.21
N LEU A 252 8.35 2.53 -21.18
CA LEU A 252 6.90 2.62 -21.00
C LEU A 252 6.24 3.57 -22.02
N ARG A 253 6.91 4.67 -22.39
CA ARG A 253 6.45 5.56 -23.48
C ARG A 253 6.50 4.89 -24.84
N GLY A 254 7.50 4.04 -25.08
CA GLY A 254 7.57 3.15 -26.23
C GLY A 254 6.49 2.06 -26.25
N GLY A 255 5.68 1.95 -25.18
CA GLY A 255 4.54 1.04 -25.09
C GLY A 255 4.86 -0.40 -24.73
N SER A 256 6.06 -0.62 -24.20
CA SER A 256 6.51 -1.93 -23.73
C SER A 256 6.42 -2.04 -22.21
N PRO A 257 6.30 -3.24 -21.64
CA PRO A 257 6.31 -3.41 -20.18
C PRO A 257 7.69 -3.02 -19.60
N PRO A 258 7.76 -2.65 -18.32
CA PRO A 258 9.01 -2.21 -17.71
C PRO A 258 10.03 -3.35 -17.68
N ILE A 259 11.31 -3.00 -17.80
CA ILE A 259 12.44 -3.88 -17.54
C ILE A 259 12.69 -3.89 -16.02
N VAL A 260 12.56 -5.05 -15.40
CA VAL A 260 12.82 -5.26 -13.97
C VAL A 260 14.09 -6.08 -13.84
N ILE A 261 15.05 -5.61 -13.07
CA ILE A 261 16.29 -6.35 -12.79
C ILE A 261 15.97 -7.34 -11.67
N ASP A 262 15.98 -8.64 -11.99
CA ASP A 262 15.73 -9.73 -11.07
C ASP A 262 16.73 -9.69 -9.90
N VAL A 263 16.24 -9.92 -8.68
CA VAL A 263 17.07 -9.89 -7.47
C VAL A 263 18.15 -10.99 -7.47
N GLY A 264 17.92 -12.13 -8.13
CA GLY A 264 18.92 -13.17 -8.34
C GLY A 264 20.11 -12.71 -9.19
N ASN A 265 19.91 -11.72 -10.05
CA ASN A 265 20.96 -11.08 -10.84
C ASN A 265 21.69 -9.92 -10.11
N ARG A 266 21.39 -9.66 -8.84
CA ARG A 266 21.97 -8.57 -8.05
C ARG A 266 23.49 -8.53 -8.07
N ALA A 267 24.16 -9.69 -7.97
CA ALA A 267 25.62 -9.76 -7.95
C ALA A 267 26.22 -9.28 -9.30
N SER A 268 25.74 -9.84 -10.41
CA SER A 268 26.16 -9.47 -11.77
C SER A 268 25.86 -8.00 -12.06
N TYR A 269 24.69 -7.51 -11.65
CA TYR A 269 24.29 -6.11 -11.76
C TYR A 269 25.27 -5.17 -11.04
N ILE A 270 25.58 -5.43 -9.77
CA ILE A 270 26.51 -4.60 -8.98
C ILE A 270 27.92 -4.67 -9.55
N GLU A 271 28.38 -5.85 -9.98
CA GLU A 271 29.71 -6.03 -10.58
C GLU A 271 29.86 -5.23 -11.87
N LEU A 272 28.85 -5.23 -12.75
CA LEU A 272 28.85 -4.45 -13.99
C LEU A 272 28.90 -2.94 -13.72
N LEU A 273 28.10 -2.47 -12.76
CA LEU A 273 28.13 -1.05 -12.36
C LEU A 273 29.47 -0.65 -11.76
N TRP A 274 30.02 -1.47 -10.87
CA TRP A 274 31.33 -1.24 -10.26
C TRP A 274 32.45 -1.25 -11.31
N GLY A 275 32.45 -2.24 -12.20
CA GLY A 275 33.41 -2.34 -13.29
C GLY A 275 33.33 -1.15 -14.25
N TYR A 276 32.13 -0.70 -14.59
CA TYR A 276 31.93 0.50 -15.40
C TYR A 276 32.44 1.76 -14.69
N ALA A 277 32.01 1.98 -13.44
CA ALA A 277 32.34 3.18 -12.68
C ALA A 277 33.85 3.31 -12.41
N THR A 278 34.52 2.20 -12.08
CA THR A 278 35.96 2.20 -11.76
C THR A 278 36.87 2.40 -12.96
N GLN A 279 36.44 2.00 -14.18
CA GLN A 279 37.22 2.20 -15.40
C GLN A 279 37.00 3.60 -15.99
N ILE A 280 35.78 4.10 -15.94
CA ILE A 280 35.42 5.43 -16.46
C ILE A 280 35.80 6.57 -15.49
N GLY A 281 35.73 6.32 -14.18
CA GLY A 281 36.02 7.28 -13.13
C GLY A 281 34.90 8.29 -12.88
N THR A 282 35.18 9.20 -11.93
CA THR A 282 34.24 10.23 -11.47
C THR A 282 33.88 11.20 -12.59
N ILE A 283 32.59 11.50 -12.73
CA ILE A 283 32.08 12.41 -13.75
C ILE A 283 32.43 13.86 -13.42
N GLN A 284 32.81 14.64 -14.43
CA GLN A 284 33.05 16.08 -14.34
C GLN A 284 31.99 16.86 -15.11
N ARG A 285 31.86 18.17 -14.86
CA ARG A 285 30.82 19.04 -15.46
C ARG A 285 30.67 18.94 -16.98
N ARG A 286 31.74 18.65 -17.71
CA ARG A 286 31.76 18.56 -19.19
C ARG A 286 31.95 17.14 -19.72
N SER A 287 31.99 16.14 -18.84
CA SER A 287 32.06 14.75 -19.27
C SER A 287 30.81 14.36 -20.06
N GLU A 288 30.99 13.43 -20.99
CA GLU A 288 29.89 12.63 -21.54
C GLU A 288 29.33 11.74 -20.42
N PHE A 289 27.99 11.58 -20.36
CA PHE A 289 27.35 10.81 -19.29
C PHE A 289 27.65 9.31 -19.37
N VAL A 290 27.58 8.74 -20.58
CA VAL A 290 27.79 7.31 -20.82
C VAL A 290 28.81 7.13 -21.96
N PRO A 291 30.12 7.34 -21.71
CA PRO A 291 31.16 7.05 -22.69
C PRO A 291 31.13 5.58 -23.12
N PRO A 292 31.50 5.26 -24.37
CA PRO A 292 31.55 3.89 -24.87
C PRO A 292 32.42 2.98 -24.01
N HIS A 293 31.89 1.81 -23.64
CA HIS A 293 32.58 0.88 -22.75
C HIS A 293 32.05 -0.56 -22.94
N GLU A 294 32.90 -1.57 -22.74
CA GLU A 294 32.52 -2.99 -22.87
C GLU A 294 31.39 -3.38 -21.90
N ASN A 295 31.47 -2.91 -20.65
CA ASN A 295 30.43 -3.16 -19.63
C ASN A 295 29.08 -2.53 -19.99
N THR A 296 29.00 -1.54 -20.88
CA THR A 296 27.71 -1.04 -21.39
C THR A 296 27.00 -2.13 -22.18
N ALA A 297 27.70 -2.80 -23.10
CA ALA A 297 27.12 -3.89 -23.88
C ALA A 297 26.73 -5.10 -23.01
N ARG A 298 27.55 -5.43 -22.00
CA ARG A 298 27.23 -6.49 -21.03
C ARG A 298 26.03 -6.13 -20.15
N PHE A 299 25.87 -4.85 -19.81
CA PHE A 299 24.69 -4.37 -19.10
C PHE A 299 23.43 -4.45 -19.98
N GLU A 300 23.52 -4.09 -21.26
CA GLU A 300 22.41 -4.26 -22.22
C GLU A 300 22.00 -5.73 -22.40
N GLU A 301 22.96 -6.66 -22.39
CA GLU A 301 22.69 -8.11 -22.40
C GLU A 301 21.94 -8.54 -21.14
N LEU A 302 22.41 -8.13 -19.96
CA LEU A 302 21.71 -8.38 -18.69
C LEU A 302 20.26 -7.87 -18.75
N LEU A 303 20.04 -6.64 -19.24
CA LEU A 303 18.70 -6.06 -19.35
C LEU A 303 17.80 -6.87 -20.30
N ARG A 304 18.36 -7.39 -21.40
CA ARG A 304 17.61 -8.23 -22.35
C ARG A 304 17.11 -9.51 -21.69
N ASP A 305 17.96 -10.17 -20.91
CA ASP A 305 17.61 -11.43 -20.24
C ASP A 305 16.53 -11.21 -19.19
N ASN A 306 16.66 -10.12 -18.42
CA ASN A 306 15.73 -9.74 -17.37
C ASN A 306 14.37 -9.25 -17.91
N TRP A 307 14.33 -8.69 -19.12
CA TRP A 307 13.07 -8.21 -19.70
C TRP A 307 12.07 -9.33 -20.02
N ASN A 308 12.55 -10.56 -20.19
CA ASN A 308 11.69 -11.69 -20.55
C ASN A 308 10.56 -11.91 -19.54
N GLU A 309 10.80 -11.66 -18.25
CA GLU A 309 9.79 -11.89 -17.20
C GLU A 309 8.53 -11.04 -17.41
N THR A 310 8.67 -9.73 -17.58
CA THR A 310 7.50 -8.85 -17.77
C THR A 310 6.89 -9.01 -19.17
N LEU A 311 7.67 -9.39 -20.17
CA LEU A 311 7.16 -9.76 -21.50
C LEU A 311 6.29 -11.03 -21.44
N GLU A 312 6.71 -12.04 -20.68
CA GLU A 312 5.95 -13.28 -20.48
C GLU A 312 4.63 -13.04 -19.72
N MET A 313 4.60 -12.12 -18.76
CA MET A 313 3.37 -11.69 -18.09
C MET A 313 2.36 -11.10 -19.08
N VAL A 314 2.82 -10.21 -19.97
CA VAL A 314 1.99 -9.63 -21.04
C VAL A 314 1.49 -10.71 -21.99
N GLU A 315 2.35 -11.66 -22.37
CA GLU A 315 1.99 -12.75 -23.28
C GLU A 315 0.96 -13.71 -22.64
N THR A 316 1.07 -13.95 -21.33
CA THR A 316 0.09 -14.70 -20.55
C THR A 316 -1.27 -14.00 -20.52
N ALA A 317 -1.29 -12.68 -20.32
CA ALA A 317 -2.51 -11.88 -20.38
C ALA A 317 -3.19 -11.90 -21.75
N LYS A 318 -2.41 -11.90 -22.85
CA LYS A 318 -2.95 -12.09 -24.22
C LYS A 318 -3.62 -13.45 -24.39
N LYS A 319 -2.97 -14.53 -23.94
CA LYS A 319 -3.54 -15.89 -24.00
C LYS A 319 -4.86 -15.99 -23.24
N GLN A 320 -4.93 -15.44 -22.03
CA GLN A 320 -6.17 -15.40 -21.22
C GLN A 320 -7.29 -14.63 -21.94
N THR A 321 -6.97 -13.47 -22.53
CA THR A 321 -7.93 -12.67 -23.29
C THR A 321 -8.49 -13.45 -24.48
N THR A 322 -7.61 -14.12 -25.24
CA THR A 322 -8.00 -14.90 -26.43
C THR A 322 -8.87 -16.11 -26.05
N GLN A 323 -8.53 -16.80 -24.95
CA GLN A 323 -9.33 -17.92 -24.43
C GLN A 323 -10.73 -17.46 -24.03
N ARG A 324 -10.84 -16.30 -23.39
CA ARG A 324 -12.13 -15.72 -22.99
C ARG A 324 -12.98 -15.31 -24.20
N GLU A 325 -12.38 -14.72 -25.22
CA GLU A 325 -13.08 -14.36 -26.46
C GLU A 325 -13.59 -15.62 -27.19
N LYS A 326 -12.77 -16.68 -27.24
CA LYS A 326 -13.19 -17.99 -27.79
C LYS A 326 -14.33 -18.62 -26.99
N ALA A 327 -14.28 -18.60 -25.66
CA ALA A 327 -15.35 -19.10 -24.80
C ALA A 327 -16.65 -18.31 -25.03
N ARG A 328 -16.57 -16.98 -25.09
CA ARG A 328 -17.73 -16.10 -25.35
C ARG A 328 -18.31 -16.30 -26.76
N ALA A 329 -17.47 -16.54 -27.76
CA ALA A 329 -17.91 -16.83 -29.13
C ALA A 329 -18.58 -18.22 -29.26
N ALA A 330 -18.22 -19.17 -28.40
CA ALA A 330 -18.86 -20.49 -28.33
C ALA A 330 -20.24 -20.45 -27.61
N GLU A 331 -20.55 -19.38 -26.87
CA GLU A 331 -21.71 -19.25 -25.98
C GLU A 331 -22.89 -18.41 -26.54
N SER A 332 -22.96 -18.07 -27.85
CA SER A 332 -24.10 -17.29 -28.38
C SER A 332 -24.56 -17.71 -29.79
N PRO A 333 -25.88 -17.82 -30.06
CA PRO A 333 -26.84 -18.70 -29.39
C PRO A 333 -27.50 -19.71 -30.37
N LEU A 334 -27.87 -20.88 -29.85
CA LEU A 334 -28.88 -21.76 -30.45
C LEU A 334 -30.19 -20.99 -30.67
N GLU A 335 -30.78 -21.19 -31.85
CA GLU A 335 -31.99 -20.52 -32.34
C GLU A 335 -33.17 -20.59 -31.36
N ALA A 336 -33.95 -19.51 -31.35
CA ALA A 336 -35.24 -19.40 -30.70
C ALA A 336 -36.22 -20.43 -31.29
N GLY A 337 -36.37 -21.57 -30.62
CA GLY A 337 -37.44 -22.53 -30.85
C GLY A 337 -38.41 -22.51 -29.68
N ASP A 338 -39.63 -22.01 -29.94
CA ASP A 338 -40.79 -22.13 -29.07
C ASP A 338 -40.93 -23.53 -28.47
N THR A 339 -41.01 -23.65 -27.14
CA THR A 339 -41.82 -24.69 -26.49
C THR A 339 -42.05 -24.37 -25.00
N PRO A 340 -43.18 -24.82 -24.43
CA PRO A 340 -43.84 -24.15 -23.31
C PRO A 340 -43.34 -24.63 -21.93
N VAL A 341 -43.44 -23.72 -20.97
CA VAL A 341 -43.23 -23.94 -19.54
C VAL A 341 -44.20 -25.01 -18.99
N PRO A 342 -43.72 -26.10 -18.38
CA PRO A 342 -44.56 -26.99 -17.58
C PRO A 342 -44.60 -26.56 -16.09
N PRO A 343 -45.64 -26.95 -15.35
CA PRO A 343 -45.97 -26.34 -14.06
C PRO A 343 -45.09 -26.85 -12.92
N ALA A 344 -44.94 -25.97 -11.92
CA ALA A 344 -44.25 -26.22 -10.67
C ALA A 344 -44.83 -27.41 -9.90
N SER A 345 -44.01 -28.42 -9.57
CA SER A 345 -44.21 -29.18 -8.34
C SER A 345 -42.94 -29.89 -7.87
N SER A 346 -42.81 -29.90 -6.54
CA SER A 346 -42.05 -30.81 -5.66
C SER A 346 -40.80 -30.22 -4.99
N ARG A 347 -40.91 -30.22 -3.66
CA ARG A 347 -39.96 -29.73 -2.65
C ARG A 347 -38.64 -30.52 -2.69
N PRO A 348 -37.59 -29.96 -2.06
CA PRO A 348 -36.92 -30.72 -1.01
C PRO A 348 -36.91 -30.02 0.35
N CYS A 349 -36.78 -30.87 1.38
CA CYS A 349 -36.82 -30.65 2.82
C CYS A 349 -35.84 -29.61 3.41
N PRO A 350 -36.08 -29.16 4.65
CA PRO A 350 -35.35 -28.06 5.28
C PRO A 350 -33.99 -28.49 5.84
N VAL A 351 -32.96 -27.71 5.55
CA VAL A 351 -31.65 -27.74 6.23
C VAL A 351 -31.54 -26.45 7.06
N PRO A 352 -31.13 -26.50 8.35
CA PRO A 352 -31.27 -25.36 9.25
C PRO A 352 -30.30 -24.21 8.90
N PRO A 353 -30.70 -22.93 9.04
CA PRO A 353 -29.79 -21.82 8.84
C PRO A 353 -29.03 -21.51 10.13
N ALA A 354 -27.71 -21.58 10.09
CA ALA A 354 -26.85 -20.90 11.05
C ALA A 354 -25.79 -20.13 10.25
N SER A 355 -26.07 -18.85 10.02
CA SER A 355 -25.21 -17.89 9.32
C SER A 355 -24.86 -16.77 10.29
N CYS A 356 -23.58 -16.63 10.66
CA CYS A 356 -23.13 -15.67 11.67
C CYS A 356 -22.29 -14.57 11.04
N GLY A 357 -22.87 -13.40 10.81
CA GLY A 357 -22.12 -12.17 10.62
C GLY A 357 -23.10 -11.05 10.85
N LEU A 358 -22.90 -10.26 11.90
CA LEU A 358 -23.74 -9.10 12.20
C LEU A 358 -23.10 -7.87 11.54
N ARG A 359 -23.90 -7.11 10.78
CA ARG A 359 -23.54 -5.80 10.20
C ARG A 359 -24.47 -4.72 10.76
N PRO A 360 -24.00 -3.49 10.97
CA PRO A 360 -24.90 -2.35 11.15
C PRO A 360 -25.47 -1.87 9.81
N VAL A 361 -26.65 -1.26 9.86
CA VAL A 361 -27.23 -0.42 8.80
C VAL A 361 -26.49 0.92 8.83
N PRO A 362 -26.07 1.49 7.69
CA PRO A 362 -25.33 2.75 7.68
C PRO A 362 -26.20 3.90 8.23
N PRO A 363 -25.68 4.76 9.13
CA PRO A 363 -26.38 5.98 9.50
C PRO A 363 -26.47 6.91 8.28
N ALA A 364 -27.62 7.57 8.15
CA ALA A 364 -27.83 8.61 7.14
C ALA A 364 -26.94 9.82 7.47
N SER A 365 -26.04 10.15 6.53
CA SER A 365 -25.32 11.42 6.40
C SER A 365 -24.68 12.05 7.65
N SER A 366 -23.36 11.92 7.74
CA SER A 366 -22.49 13.07 8.07
C SER A 366 -21.17 12.86 7.34
N GLY A 367 -20.90 13.68 6.33
CA GLY A 367 -19.59 13.70 5.68
C GLY A 367 -18.52 14.01 6.72
N LEU A 368 -17.45 13.20 6.76
CA LEU A 368 -16.29 13.48 7.59
C LEU A 368 -15.72 14.85 7.18
N PRO A 369 -15.62 15.83 8.09
CA PRO A 369 -14.92 17.09 7.83
C PRO A 369 -13.46 16.81 7.45
N GLU A 370 -12.89 17.66 6.60
CA GLU A 370 -11.50 17.59 6.10
C GLU A 370 -10.42 17.66 7.21
N THR A 371 -10.81 17.83 8.48
CA THR A 371 -9.94 18.18 9.60
C THR A 371 -9.54 17.02 10.53
N THR A 372 -9.89 15.76 10.23
CA THR A 372 -9.57 14.58 11.07
C THR A 372 -8.75 13.51 10.34
N ARG A 373 -7.60 13.89 9.78
CA ARG A 373 -6.64 12.95 9.18
C ARG A 373 -5.38 12.86 10.05
N PHE A 374 -4.75 11.68 10.05
CA PHE A 374 -3.41 11.51 10.58
C PHE A 374 -2.51 12.67 10.13
N ASN A 375 -2.05 13.45 11.10
CA ASN A 375 -1.18 14.57 10.83
C ASN A 375 0.27 14.13 11.07
N PRO A 376 1.10 13.97 10.02
CA PRO A 376 2.48 13.53 10.19
C PRO A 376 3.35 14.58 10.90
N HIS A 377 2.85 15.81 11.07
CA HIS A 377 3.56 16.92 11.72
C HIS A 377 3.14 17.14 13.18
N HIS A 378 2.13 16.42 13.68
CA HIS A 378 1.74 16.47 15.10
C HIS A 378 2.44 15.38 15.92
N LYS A 379 2.50 15.59 17.23
CA LYS A 379 3.24 14.71 18.14
C LYS A 379 2.55 13.35 18.24
N ILE A 380 3.27 12.30 17.87
CA ILE A 380 2.84 10.92 18.10
C ILE A 380 3.26 10.49 19.50
N HIS A 381 2.32 10.00 20.28
CA HIS A 381 2.58 9.40 21.57
C HIS A 381 2.84 7.91 21.39
N GLN A 382 4.07 7.48 21.65
CA GLN A 382 4.41 6.05 21.65
C GLN A 382 4.34 5.51 23.08
N THR A 383 3.50 4.51 23.30
CA THR A 383 3.49 3.75 24.55
C THR A 383 3.86 2.29 24.27
N ARG A 384 4.68 1.70 25.15
CA ARG A 384 4.95 0.25 25.11
C ARG A 384 4.12 -0.42 26.19
N ARG A 385 3.14 -1.24 25.80
CA ARG A 385 2.47 -2.15 26.72
C ARG A 385 3.04 -3.56 26.48
N LYS A 386 3.97 -3.97 27.36
CA LYS A 386 4.70 -5.25 27.30
C LYS A 386 5.46 -5.45 25.98
N ASN A 387 4.91 -6.20 25.03
CA ASN A 387 5.63 -6.71 23.86
C ASN A 387 5.31 -5.97 22.55
N LEU A 388 4.24 -5.18 22.49
CA LEU A 388 3.83 -4.44 21.29
C LEU A 388 3.95 -2.92 21.48
N PRO A 389 4.52 -2.18 20.51
CA PRO A 389 4.48 -0.72 20.50
C PRO A 389 3.10 -0.25 20.04
N HIS A 390 2.53 0.73 20.74
CA HIS A 390 1.28 1.38 20.39
C HIS A 390 1.54 2.86 20.12
N TRP A 391 1.03 3.37 19.00
CA TRP A 391 1.14 4.78 18.63
C TRP A 391 -0.22 5.43 18.71
N THR A 392 -0.32 6.56 19.40
CA THR A 392 -1.56 7.33 19.50
C THR A 392 -1.34 8.78 19.09
N GLN A 393 -2.35 9.35 18.47
CA GLN A 393 -2.52 10.74 18.11
C GLN A 393 -4.00 11.11 18.27
N ASP A 394 -4.27 12.28 18.83
CA ASP A 394 -5.63 12.71 19.13
C ASP A 394 -6.48 12.83 17.85
N GLU A 395 -7.78 12.53 17.98
CA GLU A 395 -8.81 12.62 16.93
C GLU A 395 -8.54 11.84 15.63
N CYS A 396 -7.58 10.90 15.64
CA CYS A 396 -7.30 10.01 14.51
C CYS A 396 -8.23 8.78 14.48
N THR A 397 -8.43 8.23 13.28
CA THR A 397 -9.08 6.93 13.10
C THR A 397 -8.06 5.81 13.27
N TYR A 398 -8.43 4.76 13.99
CA TYR A 398 -7.62 3.58 14.25
C TYR A 398 -8.32 2.34 13.73
N PHE A 399 -7.55 1.47 13.08
CA PHE A 399 -7.93 0.09 12.88
C PHE A 399 -7.46 -0.74 14.07
N VAL A 400 -8.35 -1.56 14.63
CA VAL A 400 -8.07 -2.36 15.81
C VAL A 400 -8.51 -3.80 15.61
N THR A 401 -7.67 -4.72 16.06
CA THR A 401 -7.98 -6.15 16.14
C THR A 401 -7.78 -6.67 17.56
N PHE A 402 -8.79 -7.29 18.14
CA PHE A 402 -8.68 -8.00 19.43
C PHE A 402 -9.36 -9.36 19.37
N ARG A 403 -8.84 -10.33 20.14
CA ARG A 403 -9.20 -11.76 20.03
C ARG A 403 -9.41 -12.45 21.37
N LEU A 404 -10.15 -13.55 21.35
CA LEU A 404 -10.41 -14.38 22.54
C LEU A 404 -9.08 -14.85 23.16
N ALA A 405 -9.07 -15.06 24.48
CA ALA A 405 -7.87 -15.48 25.20
C ALA A 405 -7.36 -16.86 24.76
N ASP A 406 -8.27 -17.70 24.29
CA ASP A 406 -8.13 -19.07 23.84
C ASP A 406 -8.45 -19.23 22.34
N SER A 407 -8.39 -18.14 21.55
CA SER A 407 -8.62 -18.15 20.10
C SER A 407 -7.68 -19.09 19.33
N ILE A 408 -6.59 -19.52 19.97
CA ILE A 408 -5.65 -20.53 19.50
C ILE A 408 -5.46 -21.55 20.63
N ALA A 409 -5.58 -22.85 20.33
CA ALA A 409 -5.40 -23.92 21.31
C ALA A 409 -4.03 -23.84 22.01
N GLN A 410 -4.00 -24.08 23.33
CA GLN A 410 -2.75 -24.04 24.13
C GLN A 410 -1.70 -25.04 23.64
N SER A 411 -2.12 -26.18 23.08
CA SER A 411 -1.22 -27.14 22.43
C SER A 411 -0.50 -26.52 21.23
N ARG A 412 -1.21 -25.76 20.38
CA ARG A 412 -0.63 -25.03 19.23
C ARG A 412 0.27 -23.88 19.68
N ILE A 413 -0.09 -23.18 20.76
CA ILE A 413 0.77 -22.14 21.35
C ILE A 413 2.06 -22.75 21.92
N LYS A 414 1.97 -23.92 22.57
CA LYS A 414 3.13 -24.63 23.10
C LYS A 414 4.03 -25.12 21.96
N GLU A 415 3.46 -25.76 20.94
CA GLU A 415 4.17 -26.16 19.71
C GLU A 415 4.84 -24.96 19.04
N TYR A 416 4.13 -23.83 18.94
CA TYR A 416 4.65 -22.58 18.39
C TYR A 416 5.85 -22.06 19.19
N ASN A 417 5.76 -22.03 20.52
CA ASN A 417 6.84 -21.56 21.38
C ASN A 417 8.04 -22.51 21.38
N GLU A 418 7.81 -23.82 21.38
CA GLU A 418 8.87 -24.83 21.28
C GLU A 418 9.58 -24.76 19.91
N LEU A 419 8.81 -24.56 18.84
CA LEU A 419 9.34 -24.37 17.49
C LEU A 419 10.13 -23.06 17.38
N ARG A 420 9.62 -21.97 17.99
CA ARG A 420 10.26 -20.66 18.00
C ARG A 420 11.55 -20.67 18.81
N GLN A 421 11.55 -21.33 19.96
CA GLN A 421 12.74 -21.51 20.78
C GLN A 421 13.81 -22.30 20.01
N LYS A 422 13.45 -23.45 19.43
CA LYS A 422 14.37 -24.23 18.59
C LYS A 422 14.87 -23.43 17.39
N TRP A 423 14.00 -22.60 16.80
CA TRP A 423 14.38 -21.71 15.71
C TRP A 423 15.41 -20.67 16.15
N GLU A 424 15.17 -19.99 17.27
CA GLU A 424 16.06 -18.95 17.83
C GLU A 424 17.38 -19.53 18.37
N GLU A 425 17.43 -20.82 18.75
CA GLU A 425 18.65 -21.54 19.14
C GLU A 425 19.57 -21.85 17.95
N HIS A 426 19.01 -22.06 16.76
CA HIS A 426 19.76 -22.46 15.55
C HIS A 426 19.95 -21.31 14.55
N HIS A 427 19.22 -20.21 14.72
CA HIS A 427 19.27 -19.07 13.82
C HIS A 427 19.31 -17.79 14.66
N HIS A 428 20.31 -16.95 14.41
CA HIS A 428 20.51 -15.69 15.12
C HIS A 428 20.45 -14.52 14.13
N PRO A 429 19.86 -13.37 14.51
CA PRO A 429 19.86 -12.18 13.68
C PRO A 429 21.29 -11.70 13.34
N PRO A 430 21.54 -11.19 12.13
CA PRO A 430 20.56 -11.00 11.06
C PRO A 430 20.25 -12.30 10.31
N TYR A 431 18.97 -12.65 10.18
CA TYR A 431 18.52 -13.83 9.44
C TYR A 431 18.78 -13.69 7.93
N SER A 432 19.14 -14.78 7.26
CA SER A 432 19.16 -14.91 5.81
C SER A 432 17.75 -14.88 5.21
N GLU A 433 17.63 -14.62 3.92
CA GLU A 433 16.35 -14.55 3.20
C GLU A 433 15.50 -15.84 3.38
N ARG A 434 16.11 -17.02 3.22
CA ARG A 434 15.46 -18.32 3.42
C ARG A 434 14.98 -18.53 4.86
N GLU A 435 15.76 -18.06 5.83
CA GLU A 435 15.39 -18.10 7.25
C GLU A 435 14.24 -17.14 7.53
N ARG A 436 14.23 -15.94 6.94
CA ARG A 436 13.15 -14.97 7.14
C ARG A 436 11.82 -15.43 6.53
N THR A 437 11.84 -16.00 5.32
CA THR A 437 10.63 -16.56 4.68
C THR A 437 10.08 -17.70 5.51
N ARG A 438 10.95 -18.64 5.92
CA ARG A 438 10.55 -19.76 6.76
C ARG A 438 10.08 -19.30 8.14
N PHE A 439 10.66 -18.23 8.70
CA PHE A 439 10.18 -17.62 9.93
C PHE A 439 8.77 -17.03 9.76
N SER A 440 8.50 -16.30 8.68
CA SER A 440 7.19 -15.72 8.38
C SER A 440 6.11 -16.80 8.19
N GLU A 441 6.43 -17.87 7.46
CA GLU A 441 5.55 -19.03 7.28
C GLU A 441 5.25 -19.73 8.61
N LEU A 442 6.28 -20.00 9.42
CA LEU A 442 6.13 -20.75 10.66
C LEU A 442 5.47 -19.92 11.76
N PHE A 443 5.72 -18.61 11.82
CA PHE A 443 5.43 -17.81 13.00
C PHE A 443 4.45 -16.63 12.79
N SER A 444 4.13 -16.27 11.54
CA SER A 444 3.20 -15.18 11.20
C SER A 444 1.96 -15.70 10.46
N LYS A 445 2.11 -16.22 9.22
CA LYS A 445 0.99 -16.71 8.40
C LYS A 445 0.20 -17.84 9.08
N ARG A 446 0.91 -18.70 9.81
CA ARG A 446 0.32 -19.81 10.57
C ARG A 446 -0.61 -19.33 11.68
N VAL A 447 -0.37 -18.15 12.27
CA VAL A 447 -1.22 -17.59 13.33
C VAL A 447 -2.53 -17.06 12.75
N ASP A 448 -2.48 -16.35 11.62
CA ASP A 448 -3.67 -15.84 10.94
C ASP A 448 -4.54 -16.99 10.41
N GLN A 449 -3.91 -17.98 9.77
CA GLN A 449 -4.58 -19.21 9.34
C GLN A 449 -5.27 -19.92 10.52
N TRP A 450 -4.62 -19.99 11.69
CA TRP A 450 -5.24 -20.58 12.88
C TRP A 450 -6.43 -19.79 13.40
N LEU A 451 -6.44 -18.47 13.27
CA LEU A 451 -7.59 -17.66 13.65
C LEU A 451 -8.76 -17.90 12.69
N ASP A 452 -8.51 -17.92 11.38
CA ASP A 452 -9.53 -18.13 10.35
C ASP A 452 -10.10 -19.56 10.37
N GLU A 453 -9.26 -20.56 10.62
CA GLU A 453 -9.66 -21.97 10.79
C GLU A 453 -10.45 -22.21 12.09
N GLY A 454 -10.44 -21.25 13.03
CA GLY A 454 -11.01 -21.44 14.35
C GLY A 454 -10.24 -22.47 15.18
N ALA A 455 -8.91 -22.42 15.14
CA ALA A 455 -7.98 -23.35 15.81
C ALA A 455 -8.07 -23.39 17.34
N GLY A 456 -8.84 -22.48 17.94
CA GLY A 456 -9.16 -22.46 19.34
C GLY A 456 -10.64 -22.21 19.54
N SER A 457 -10.97 -21.53 20.63
CA SER A 457 -12.35 -21.24 20.98
C SER A 457 -12.99 -20.32 19.96
N CYS A 458 -14.20 -20.68 19.53
CA CYS A 458 -15.01 -19.93 18.58
C CYS A 458 -16.32 -19.52 19.24
N ILE A 459 -16.26 -19.02 20.48
CA ILE A 459 -17.44 -18.70 21.29
C ILE A 459 -18.36 -17.68 20.59
N LEU A 460 -17.81 -16.78 19.77
CA LEU A 460 -18.58 -15.78 19.02
C LEU A 460 -19.24 -16.36 17.75
N LYS A 461 -19.13 -17.68 17.48
CA LYS A 461 -20.07 -18.36 16.56
C LYS A 461 -21.50 -18.31 17.09
N ASN A 462 -21.68 -18.23 18.41
CA ASN A 462 -22.99 -18.05 19.00
C ASN A 462 -23.47 -16.61 18.71
N PRO A 463 -24.59 -16.44 17.96
CA PRO A 463 -25.06 -15.13 17.54
C PRO A 463 -25.48 -14.24 18.72
N ASP A 464 -25.96 -14.81 19.83
CA ASP A 464 -26.35 -14.03 21.00
C ASP A 464 -25.13 -13.44 21.71
N LEU A 465 -24.03 -14.18 21.72
CA LEU A 465 -22.77 -13.71 22.31
C LEU A 465 -22.07 -12.70 21.40
N ALA A 466 -22.11 -12.92 20.08
CA ALA A 466 -21.65 -11.94 19.10
C ALA A 466 -22.48 -10.64 19.19
N ARG A 467 -23.80 -10.74 19.37
CA ARG A 467 -24.67 -9.57 19.55
C ARG A 467 -24.30 -8.76 20.79
N MET A 468 -24.01 -9.39 21.93
CA MET A 468 -23.52 -8.64 23.11
C MET A 468 -22.23 -7.86 22.83
N VAL A 469 -21.31 -8.41 22.03
CA VAL A 469 -20.11 -7.67 21.62
C VAL A 469 -20.49 -6.50 20.71
N ALA A 470 -21.39 -6.69 19.75
CA ALA A 470 -21.89 -5.62 18.89
C ALA A 470 -22.59 -4.50 19.67
N ASP A 471 -23.44 -4.85 20.63
CA ASP A 471 -24.13 -3.90 21.51
C ASP A 471 -23.11 -3.13 22.36
N THR A 472 -22.06 -3.81 22.83
CA THR A 472 -20.96 -3.16 23.56
C THR A 472 -20.19 -2.16 22.70
N LEU A 473 -19.91 -2.50 21.43
CA LEU A 473 -19.24 -1.60 20.50
C LEU A 473 -20.12 -0.37 20.23
N THR A 474 -21.39 -0.57 19.93
CA THR A 474 -22.31 0.51 19.51
C THR A 474 -22.84 1.37 20.65
N HIS A 475 -22.68 0.96 21.92
CA HIS A 475 -23.28 1.64 23.08
C HIS A 475 -22.91 3.12 23.23
N PHE A 476 -21.65 3.50 23.02
CA PHE A 476 -21.17 4.89 23.10
C PHE A 476 -20.76 5.47 21.74
N ASP A 477 -21.24 4.88 20.65
CA ASP A 477 -21.01 5.38 19.30
C ASP A 477 -21.65 6.75 19.11
N GLY A 478 -20.88 7.73 18.62
CA GLY A 478 -21.27 9.14 18.52
C GLY A 478 -21.12 9.96 19.81
N ASP A 479 -20.71 9.35 20.92
CA ASP A 479 -20.46 10.03 22.21
C ASP A 479 -18.98 9.96 22.60
N ARG A 480 -18.49 8.75 22.92
CA ARG A 480 -17.09 8.55 23.36
C ARG A 480 -16.13 8.25 22.21
N TYR A 481 -16.67 7.74 21.11
CA TYR A 481 -15.95 7.39 19.90
C TYR A 481 -16.95 7.33 18.74
N GLU A 482 -16.46 7.42 17.51
CA GLU A 482 -17.21 7.11 16.30
C GLU A 482 -16.72 5.80 15.71
N LEU A 483 -17.66 4.93 15.36
CA LEU A 483 -17.42 3.70 14.63
C LEU A 483 -17.60 3.94 13.13
N ASP A 484 -16.76 3.26 12.35
CA ASP A 484 -16.87 3.23 10.89
C ASP A 484 -17.28 1.82 10.43
N GLU A 485 -16.34 1.01 9.93
CA GLU A 485 -16.59 -0.40 9.61
C GLU A 485 -16.10 -1.29 10.74
N TRP A 486 -16.87 -2.33 11.06
CA TRP A 486 -16.44 -3.36 12.02
C TRP A 486 -17.07 -4.71 11.69
N VAL A 487 -16.41 -5.79 12.14
CA VAL A 487 -16.90 -7.15 12.02
C VAL A 487 -16.51 -7.98 13.24
N ILE A 488 -17.45 -8.82 13.69
CA ILE A 488 -17.23 -9.79 14.76
C ILE A 488 -17.05 -11.15 14.11
N MET A 489 -15.83 -11.66 14.19
CA MET A 489 -15.44 -12.98 13.71
C MET A 489 -15.63 -14.00 14.85
N PRO A 490 -15.70 -15.31 14.56
CA PRO A 490 -15.90 -16.39 15.53
C PRO A 490 -15.03 -16.34 16.80
N ASN A 491 -13.82 -15.78 16.70
CA ASN A 491 -12.84 -15.75 17.78
C ASN A 491 -12.08 -14.41 17.91
N HIS A 492 -12.43 -13.41 17.09
CA HIS A 492 -11.79 -12.08 17.10
C HIS A 492 -12.71 -11.00 16.53
N VAL A 493 -12.31 -9.74 16.65
CA VAL A 493 -13.06 -8.58 16.19
C VAL A 493 -12.13 -7.64 15.45
N HIS A 494 -12.59 -7.09 14.34
CA HIS A 494 -11.96 -6.00 13.61
C HIS A 494 -12.85 -4.76 13.67
N VAL A 495 -12.28 -3.59 13.95
CA VAL A 495 -13.04 -2.34 14.06
C VAL A 495 -12.21 -1.14 13.63
N LEU A 496 -12.81 -0.27 12.82
CA LEU A 496 -12.37 1.09 12.61
C LEU A 496 -13.07 2.00 13.63
N VAL A 497 -12.29 2.69 14.46
CA VAL A 497 -12.79 3.55 15.53
C VAL A 497 -12.02 4.85 15.61
N ARG A 498 -12.73 5.96 15.82
CA ARG A 498 -12.17 7.29 16.07
C ARG A 498 -12.54 7.73 17.49
N PRO A 499 -11.58 7.82 18.43
CA PRO A 499 -11.86 8.36 19.77
C PRO A 499 -12.34 9.82 19.70
N LEU A 500 -13.29 10.19 20.56
CA LEU A 500 -13.83 11.56 20.67
C LEU A 500 -13.48 12.19 22.02
N GLY A 501 -13.19 13.51 22.00
CA GLY A 501 -12.89 14.28 23.21
C GLY A 501 -11.65 13.77 23.93
N GLU A 502 -11.74 13.66 25.26
CA GLU A 502 -10.63 13.19 26.12
C GLU A 502 -10.48 11.66 26.16
N ASN A 503 -11.34 10.91 25.45
CA ASN A 503 -11.31 9.45 25.47
C ASN A 503 -10.10 8.92 24.69
N GLN A 504 -9.26 8.13 25.35
CA GLN A 504 -8.10 7.49 24.72
C GLN A 504 -8.43 6.07 24.25
N LEU A 505 -7.83 5.65 23.12
CA LEU A 505 -8.06 4.32 22.54
C LEU A 505 -7.87 3.15 23.53
N PRO A 506 -6.83 3.12 24.38
CA PRO A 506 -6.66 2.04 25.35
C PRO A 506 -7.79 1.93 26.37
N ASP A 507 -8.42 3.06 26.73
CA ASP A 507 -9.52 3.12 27.71
C ASP A 507 -10.83 2.65 27.08
N ILE A 508 -11.06 3.01 25.81
CA ILE A 508 -12.17 2.51 25.00
C ILE A 508 -12.07 0.98 24.88
N LEU A 509 -10.90 0.46 24.49
CA LEU A 509 -10.69 -0.98 24.34
C LEU A 509 -10.76 -1.73 25.67
N HIS A 510 -10.27 -1.12 26.75
CA HIS A 510 -10.45 -1.67 28.09
C HIS A 510 -11.94 -1.75 28.45
N SER A 511 -12.71 -0.70 28.19
CA SER A 511 -14.15 -0.65 28.42
C SER A 511 -14.88 -1.74 27.64
N TRP A 512 -14.66 -1.84 26.32
CA TRP A 512 -15.27 -2.86 25.48
C TRP A 512 -14.94 -4.28 25.95
N LYS A 513 -13.66 -4.57 26.16
CA LYS A 513 -13.21 -5.91 26.53
C LYS A 513 -13.69 -6.29 27.93
N SER A 514 -13.63 -5.40 28.90
CA SER A 514 -14.07 -5.67 30.27
C SER A 514 -15.58 -5.91 30.33
N PHE A 515 -16.37 -5.03 29.72
CA PHE A 515 -17.83 -5.11 29.77
C PHE A 515 -18.37 -6.36 29.06
N SER A 516 -17.95 -6.58 27.81
CA SER A 516 -18.35 -7.76 27.03
C SER A 516 -17.89 -9.07 27.70
N ALA A 517 -16.66 -9.13 28.23
CA ALA A 517 -16.17 -10.31 28.94
C ALA A 517 -17.04 -10.63 30.17
N ASN A 518 -17.40 -9.62 30.97
CA ASN A 518 -18.21 -9.83 32.17
C ASN A 518 -19.63 -10.29 31.84
N GLN A 519 -20.27 -9.71 30.82
CA GLN A 519 -21.60 -10.14 30.38
C GLN A 519 -21.58 -11.57 29.85
N ILE A 520 -20.65 -11.88 28.95
CA ILE A 520 -20.54 -13.20 28.32
C ILE A 520 -20.20 -14.26 29.36
N ASN A 521 -19.24 -14.00 30.24
CA ASN A 521 -18.89 -14.94 31.32
C ASN A 521 -20.08 -15.20 32.26
N ARG A 522 -20.88 -14.18 32.58
CA ARG A 522 -22.08 -14.35 33.40
C ARG A 522 -23.13 -15.22 32.69
N GLN A 523 -23.34 -15.02 31.40
CA GLN A 523 -24.29 -15.83 30.61
C GLN A 523 -23.82 -17.27 30.45
N LEU A 524 -22.52 -17.48 30.23
CA LEU A 524 -21.92 -18.81 30.11
C LEU A 524 -21.65 -19.49 31.47
N LYS A 525 -21.87 -18.77 32.59
CA LYS A 525 -21.53 -19.20 33.95
C LYS A 525 -20.05 -19.62 34.08
N THR A 526 -19.17 -18.96 33.33
CA THR A 526 -17.72 -19.17 33.35
C THR A 526 -17.02 -18.08 34.14
N SER A 527 -15.78 -18.34 34.56
CA SER A 527 -14.90 -17.34 35.15
C SER A 527 -13.52 -17.41 34.50
N GLY A 528 -12.82 -16.28 34.42
CA GLY A 528 -11.49 -16.21 33.79
C GLY A 528 -11.40 -15.17 32.66
N SER A 529 -10.27 -15.19 31.95
CA SER A 529 -9.98 -14.23 30.88
C SER A 529 -10.73 -14.60 29.61
N PHE A 530 -11.69 -13.77 29.20
CA PHE A 530 -12.42 -13.97 27.94
C PHE A 530 -11.61 -13.47 26.74
N TRP A 531 -11.06 -12.25 26.84
CA TRP A 531 -10.20 -11.65 25.81
C TRP A 531 -8.72 -11.86 26.12
N LYS A 532 -7.90 -11.93 25.08
CA LYS A 532 -6.44 -11.78 25.22
C LYS A 532 -6.14 -10.38 25.77
N LYS A 533 -5.16 -10.25 26.67
CA LYS A 533 -4.82 -8.95 27.28
C LYS A 533 -4.39 -7.91 26.26
N GLU A 534 -3.47 -8.27 25.37
CA GLU A 534 -2.99 -7.40 24.28
C GLU A 534 -3.99 -7.36 23.11
N TYR A 535 -3.90 -6.30 22.32
CA TYR A 535 -4.64 -6.08 21.08
C TYR A 535 -3.68 -5.49 20.04
N TYR A 536 -4.06 -5.54 18.77
CA TYR A 536 -3.36 -4.87 17.68
C TYR A 536 -4.10 -3.57 17.34
N ASP A 537 -3.37 -2.49 17.11
CA ASP A 537 -3.91 -1.24 16.58
C ASP A 537 -2.99 -0.66 15.50
N HIS A 538 -3.59 0.14 14.62
CA HIS A 538 -2.93 0.83 13.53
C HIS A 538 -3.63 2.16 13.24
N ILE A 539 -2.89 3.27 13.24
CA ILE A 539 -3.43 4.59 12.87
C ILE A 539 -3.66 4.62 11.36
N VAL A 540 -4.87 4.99 10.93
CA VAL A 540 -5.21 5.19 9.52
C VAL A 540 -4.64 6.53 9.03
N ARG A 541 -3.80 6.47 8.02
CA ARG A 541 -2.90 7.55 7.59
C ARG A 541 -3.48 8.42 6.48
N ASP A 542 -4.30 7.83 5.62
CA ASP A 542 -4.93 8.52 4.50
C ASP A 542 -6.25 7.86 4.08
N LEU A 543 -6.92 8.48 3.10
CA LEU A 543 -8.23 8.04 2.62
C LEU A 543 -8.16 6.71 1.88
N ASP A 544 -7.07 6.43 1.16
CA ASP A 544 -6.93 5.18 0.40
C ASP A 544 -6.75 4.00 1.36
N GLU A 545 -5.91 4.16 2.39
CA GLU A 545 -5.78 3.20 3.48
C GLU A 545 -7.11 2.99 4.22
N LEU A 546 -7.87 4.05 4.49
CA LEU A 546 -9.20 3.95 5.10
C LEU A 546 -10.13 3.09 4.23
N LEU A 547 -10.25 3.41 2.93
CA LEU A 547 -11.10 2.68 2.00
C LEU A 547 -10.69 1.21 1.88
N HIS A 548 -9.39 0.95 1.93
CA HIS A 548 -8.83 -0.39 1.88
C HIS A 548 -9.16 -1.22 3.12
N ILE A 549 -8.99 -0.66 4.32
CA ILE A 549 -9.36 -1.32 5.58
C ILE A 549 -10.87 -1.57 5.64
N ARG A 550 -11.70 -0.62 5.19
CA ARG A 550 -13.16 -0.83 5.06
C ARG A 550 -13.47 -2.04 4.17
N LYS A 551 -12.78 -2.19 3.03
CA LYS A 551 -12.94 -3.34 2.14
C LYS A 551 -12.49 -4.64 2.81
N TYR A 552 -11.36 -4.64 3.52
CA TYR A 552 -10.87 -5.78 4.29
C TYR A 552 -11.89 -6.27 5.32
N ILE A 553 -12.43 -5.35 6.13
CA ILE A 553 -13.44 -5.67 7.16
C ILE A 553 -14.68 -6.30 6.53
N ARG A 554 -15.15 -5.75 5.40
CA ARG A 554 -16.33 -6.26 4.68
C ARG A 554 -16.13 -7.66 4.09
N ASN A 555 -14.90 -7.98 3.67
CA ASN A 555 -14.58 -9.24 2.99
C ASN A 555 -14.22 -10.38 3.95
N ASN A 556 -13.77 -10.07 5.17
CA ASN A 556 -13.33 -11.07 6.16
C ASN A 556 -14.31 -12.24 6.37
N PRO A 557 -15.62 -12.01 6.54
CA PRO A 557 -16.57 -13.11 6.67
C PRO A 557 -16.57 -14.04 5.47
N ALA A 558 -16.50 -13.51 4.25
CA ALA A 558 -16.51 -14.31 3.03
C ALA A 558 -15.24 -15.16 2.92
N THR A 559 -14.07 -14.60 3.25
CA THR A 559 -12.78 -15.30 3.28
C THR A 559 -12.79 -16.46 4.28
N ALA A 560 -13.41 -16.28 5.45
CA ALA A 560 -13.55 -17.32 6.48
C ALA A 560 -14.68 -18.33 6.20
N GLY A 561 -15.34 -18.27 5.03
CA GLY A 561 -16.46 -19.17 4.69
C GLY A 561 -17.74 -18.90 5.49
N ILE A 562 -17.87 -17.71 6.08
CA ILE A 562 -18.95 -17.31 6.96
C ILE A 562 -20.01 -16.54 6.17
N ARG A 563 -21.25 -17.05 6.15
CA ARG A 563 -22.41 -16.34 5.57
C ARG A 563 -22.91 -15.27 6.55
N VAL A 564 -22.98 -14.03 6.08
CA VAL A 564 -23.41 -12.85 6.86
C VAL A 564 -24.93 -12.66 6.71
N ALA A 565 -25.64 -12.42 7.80
CA ALA A 565 -27.06 -12.04 7.77
C ALA A 565 -27.18 -10.52 7.91
N ASN A 566 -27.96 -9.87 7.05
CA ASN A 566 -28.22 -8.43 7.17
C ASN A 566 -29.22 -8.19 8.30
N CYS A 567 -28.85 -7.42 9.33
CA CYS A 567 -29.82 -6.90 10.30
C CYS A 567 -30.52 -5.67 9.70
N SER A 568 -31.83 -5.73 9.54
CA SER A 568 -32.68 -4.61 9.16
C SER A 568 -33.23 -3.89 10.40
N SER A 569 -32.85 -2.62 10.57
CA SER A 569 -33.44 -1.51 11.38
C SER A 569 -33.72 -1.70 12.90
N PRO A 570 -33.60 -0.62 13.70
CA PRO A 570 -33.91 -0.65 15.13
C PRO A 570 -35.42 -0.82 15.38
N LEU A 571 -35.75 -1.63 16.39
CA LEU A 571 -37.08 -1.72 16.97
C LEU A 571 -37.57 -0.32 17.34
N GLU A 572 -38.81 -0.02 16.95
CA GLU A 572 -39.53 1.17 17.38
C GLU A 572 -39.50 1.32 18.90
N ALA A 573 -39.38 2.58 19.35
CA ALA A 573 -39.50 2.97 20.74
C ALA A 573 -40.84 2.50 21.31
N GLY A 574 -40.79 1.49 22.17
CA GLY A 574 -41.90 1.02 22.97
C GLY A 574 -41.35 0.12 24.08
N ASP A 575 -41.64 0.51 25.32
CA ASP A 575 -41.36 -0.21 26.56
C ASP A 575 -39.95 -0.04 27.16
N THR A 576 -39.70 1.16 27.68
CA THR A 576 -38.79 1.36 28.83
C THR A 576 -39.36 0.67 30.08
N PRO A 577 -38.61 -0.25 30.74
CA PRO A 577 -38.87 -0.59 32.13
C PRO A 577 -38.26 0.51 33.02
N VAL A 578 -39.14 1.20 33.74
CA VAL A 578 -38.83 2.17 34.79
C VAL A 578 -37.88 1.53 35.84
N PRO A 579 -36.83 2.22 36.32
CA PRO A 579 -35.97 1.70 37.37
C PRO A 579 -36.72 1.68 38.72
N PRO A 580 -36.54 0.65 39.57
CA PRO A 580 -37.10 0.69 40.91
C PRO A 580 -36.38 1.75 41.75
N ALA A 581 -37.16 2.65 42.34
CA ALA A 581 -36.72 3.64 43.30
C ALA A 581 -36.02 2.96 44.49
N SER A 582 -34.77 3.35 44.77
CA SER A 582 -34.14 3.08 46.08
C SER A 582 -34.23 4.33 46.95
N SER A 583 -35.01 4.17 48.02
CA SER A 583 -35.16 5.08 49.13
C SER A 583 -33.92 5.05 50.04
N GLY A 584 -33.45 6.24 50.42
CA GLY A 584 -32.97 6.55 51.77
C GLY A 584 -31.68 5.91 52.29
N GLN A 585 -30.58 6.67 52.23
CA GLN A 585 -29.95 7.37 53.37
C GLN A 585 -28.40 7.42 53.25
N PRO A 586 -27.77 8.56 53.59
CA PRO A 586 -26.33 8.73 53.56
C PRO A 586 -25.70 8.18 54.85
N LYS A 587 -24.58 7.45 54.74
CA LYS A 587 -23.67 7.22 55.86
C LYS A 587 -22.33 7.89 55.58
N GLU A 588 -21.95 8.76 56.50
CA GLU A 588 -20.67 9.45 56.59
C GLU A 588 -19.49 8.50 56.82
N LYS A 589 -18.35 8.91 56.26
CA LYS A 589 -16.94 8.79 56.69
C LYS A 589 -16.47 7.55 57.46
N LYS A 590 -15.44 6.91 56.90
CA LYS A 590 -14.10 6.88 57.50
C LYS A 590 -13.02 6.72 56.45
#